data_AF-A0A967JZ38-F1
#
_entry.id   AF-A0A967JZ38-F1
#
_cell.length_a   1.000
_cell.length_b   1.000
_cell.length_c   1.000
_cell.angle_alpha   90.00
_cell.angle_beta   90.00
_cell.angle_gamma   90.00
#
_symmetry.space_group_name_H-M   'P 1'
#
loop_
_entity.id
_entity.type
_entity.pdbx_description
1 polymer ?
#
loop_
_entity_poly.entity_id
_entity_poly.type
_entity_poly.pdbx_seq_one_letter_code
_entity_poly.pdbx_strand_id
1 'polypeptide(L)'
;AGDQRDLEFARKYGLPVMPVVLPPGADAATHVIEDEAYTGPGTIYNSRFLDGLSTEDAIAAAIAKLEALGAGEGATTWRLRDWGVSRQRYWGCPIPIVNCPRLR
;
A
#
# COMPACT_ATOMS: atom_id res chain seq x y z
N ALA A 1 11.45 -2.63 -4.96
CA ALA A 1 10.10 -3.20 -5.13
C ALA A 1 9.74 -3.91 -3.84
N GLY A 2 8.76 -3.38 -3.12
CA GLY A 2 8.32 -3.91 -1.82
C GLY A 2 7.00 -4.69 -1.87
N ASP A 3 6.43 -4.93 -3.07
CA ASP A 3 5.24 -5.77 -3.28
C ASP A 3 5.55 -6.77 -4.39
N GLN A 4 5.32 -8.06 -4.11
CA GLN A 4 5.53 -9.17 -5.03
C GLN A 4 4.59 -9.09 -6.25
N ARG A 5 3.34 -8.65 -6.04
CA ARG A 5 2.35 -8.54 -7.13
C ARG A 5 2.74 -7.48 -8.14
N ASP A 6 3.30 -6.37 -7.66
CA ASP A 6 3.78 -5.28 -8.52
C ASP A 6 5.02 -5.72 -9.30
N LEU A 7 5.90 -6.53 -8.70
CA LEU A 7 7.08 -7.08 -9.36
C LEU A 7 6.70 -8.06 -10.49
N GLU A 8 5.75 -8.96 -10.24
CA GLU A 8 5.22 -9.87 -11.26
C GLU A 8 4.55 -9.10 -12.40
N PHE A 9 3.77 -8.06 -12.07
CA PHE A 9 3.16 -7.19 -13.06
C PHE A 9 4.21 -6.46 -13.90
N ALA A 10 5.19 -5.82 -13.26
CA ALA A 10 6.24 -5.08 -13.96
C ALA A 10 7.03 -5.99 -14.92
N ARG A 11 7.35 -7.21 -14.51
CA ARG A 11 8.03 -8.19 -15.37
C ARG A 11 7.19 -8.63 -16.54
N LYS A 12 5.92 -8.94 -16.30
CA LYS A 12 4.99 -9.36 -17.35
C LYS A 12 4.88 -8.30 -18.46
N TYR A 13 4.98 -7.02 -18.11
CA TYR A 13 4.84 -5.91 -19.05
C TYR A 13 6.17 -5.21 -19.41
N GLY A 14 7.32 -5.74 -18.98
CA GLY A 14 8.64 -5.16 -19.27
C GLY A 14 8.87 -3.76 -18.68
N LEU A 15 8.22 -3.43 -17.56
CA LEU A 15 8.37 -2.15 -16.88
C LEU A 15 9.67 -2.11 -16.05
N PRO A 16 10.30 -0.93 -15.91
CA PRO A 16 11.51 -0.78 -15.12
C PRO A 16 11.24 -1.06 -13.63
N VAL A 17 12.04 -1.94 -13.03
CA VAL A 17 11.98 -2.27 -11.59
C VAL A 17 13.13 -1.58 -10.88
N MET A 18 12.81 -0.54 -10.09
CA MET A 18 13.81 0.18 -9.30
C MET A 18 13.74 -0.26 -7.83
N PRO A 19 14.85 -0.77 -7.26
CA PRO A 19 14.88 -1.12 -5.85
C PRO A 19 15.11 0.13 -4.98
N VAL A 20 14.34 0.23 -3.89
CA VAL A 20 14.32 1.39 -2.98
C VAL A 20 14.49 1.03 -1.51
N VAL A 21 14.54 -0.26 -1.18
CA VAL A 21 14.74 -0.79 0.18
C VAL A 21 15.93 -1.74 0.15
N LEU A 22 16.94 -1.45 0.96
CA LEU A 22 18.17 -2.22 1.07
C LEU A 22 18.05 -3.23 2.22
N PRO A 23 18.19 -4.54 1.97
CA PRO A 23 18.29 -5.53 3.03
C PRO A 23 19.52 -5.29 3.93
N PRO A 24 19.45 -5.60 5.23
CA PRO A 24 20.61 -5.49 6.11
C PRO A 24 21.76 -6.39 5.63
N GLY A 25 22.91 -5.79 5.35
CA GLY A 25 24.11 -6.48 4.87
C GLY A 25 24.26 -6.62 3.35
N ALA A 26 23.31 -6.08 2.56
CA ALA A 26 23.44 -5.97 1.11
C ALA A 26 24.12 -4.65 0.70
N ASP A 27 24.83 -4.64 -0.42
CA ASP A 27 25.44 -3.43 -0.98
C ASP A 27 24.48 -2.77 -1.99
N ALA A 28 24.27 -1.46 -1.82
CA ALA A 28 23.37 -0.66 -2.65
C ALA A 28 23.78 -0.62 -4.13
N ALA A 29 25.07 -0.86 -4.42
CA ALA A 29 25.60 -0.85 -5.79
C ALA A 29 25.32 -2.15 -6.57
N THR A 30 25.07 -3.27 -5.89
CA THR A 30 24.92 -4.60 -6.52
C THR A 30 23.55 -5.25 -6.25
N HIS A 31 22.70 -4.63 -5.44
CA HIS A 31 21.39 -5.18 -5.13
C HIS A 31 20.41 -5.06 -6.31
N VAL A 32 20.28 -6.15 -7.07
CA VAL A 32 19.25 -6.34 -8.09
C VAL A 32 18.17 -7.27 -7.53
N ILE A 33 16.90 -6.89 -7.70
CA ILE A 33 15.78 -7.73 -7.27
C ILE A 33 15.53 -8.81 -8.32
N GLU A 34 16.00 -10.03 -8.06
CA GLU A 34 16.01 -11.13 -9.04
C GLU A 34 14.73 -11.97 -9.11
N ASP A 35 14.10 -12.37 -8.02
CA ASP A 35 12.85 -13.18 -8.09
C ASP A 35 11.83 -12.87 -6.99
N GLU A 36 12.30 -12.44 -5.82
CA GLU A 36 11.43 -12.07 -4.71
C GLU A 36 11.56 -10.58 -4.37
N ALA A 37 10.42 -9.90 -4.29
CA ALA A 37 10.35 -8.55 -3.76
C ALA A 37 10.69 -8.57 -2.27
N TYR A 38 11.65 -7.72 -1.87
CA TYR A 38 12.02 -7.62 -0.46
C TYR A 38 10.95 -6.84 0.31
N THR A 39 10.19 -7.53 1.16
CA THR A 39 9.13 -6.96 2.01
C THR A 39 9.58 -6.70 3.45
N GLY A 40 10.86 -6.91 3.75
CA GLY A 40 11.40 -6.80 5.10
C GLY A 40 11.75 -5.37 5.54
N PRO A 41 12.09 -5.17 6.83
CA PRO A 41 12.64 -3.91 7.31
C PRO A 41 14.04 -3.71 6.73
N GLY A 42 14.30 -2.52 6.20
CA GLY A 42 15.57 -2.19 5.58
C GLY A 42 15.86 -0.69 5.63
N THR A 43 16.96 -0.31 5.02
CA THR A 43 17.33 1.11 4.87
C THR A 43 16.86 1.60 3.51
N ILE A 44 16.25 2.78 3.46
CA ILE A 44 15.81 3.38 2.20
C ILE A 44 17.04 3.88 1.42
N TYR A 45 17.06 3.59 0.12
CA TYR A 45 18.05 4.11 -0.82
C TYR A 45 17.39 4.46 -2.16
N ASN A 46 18.01 5.33 -2.96
CA ASN A 46 17.44 5.88 -4.20
C ASN A 46 16.13 6.70 -4.05
N SER A 47 15.88 7.24 -2.87
CA SER A 47 14.67 8.01 -2.51
C SER A 47 15.00 9.44 -2.02
N ARG A 48 16.19 9.94 -2.38
CA ARG A 48 16.66 11.33 -2.18
C ARG A 48 16.71 11.72 -0.71
N PHE A 49 15.74 12.50 -0.25
CA PHE A 49 15.71 13.03 1.13
C PHE A 49 15.34 11.96 2.16
N LEU A 50 14.92 10.78 1.70
CA LEU A 50 14.62 9.62 2.54
C LEU A 50 15.80 8.63 2.59
N ASP A 51 16.89 8.90 1.86
CA ASP A 51 18.06 8.02 1.81
C ASP A 51 18.71 7.89 3.20
N GLY A 52 19.00 6.66 3.61
CA GLY A 52 19.63 6.34 4.90
C GLY A 52 18.66 6.20 6.08
N LEU A 53 17.37 6.49 5.90
CA LEU A 53 16.35 6.28 6.94
C LEU A 53 15.89 4.82 7.01
N SER A 54 15.43 4.40 8.18
CA SER A 54 14.70 3.14 8.35
C SER A 54 13.36 3.21 7.60
N THR A 55 12.79 2.06 7.21
CA THR A 55 11.48 2.03 6.55
C THR A 55 10.40 2.79 7.35
N GLU A 56 10.38 2.66 8.68
CA GLU A 56 9.40 3.31 9.55
C GLU A 56 9.60 4.84 9.59
N ASP A 57 10.83 5.29 9.82
CA ASP A 57 11.15 6.73 9.86
C ASP A 57 10.93 7.40 8.51
N ALA A 58 11.20 6.67 7.41
CA ALA A 58 11.00 7.19 6.08
C ALA A 58 9.51 7.36 5.73
N ILE A 59 8.63 6.46 6.22
CA ILE A 59 7.19 6.62 6.07
C ILE A 59 6.73 7.88 6.81
N ALA A 60 7.15 8.07 8.06
CA ALA A 60 6.80 9.25 8.85
C ALA A 60 7.29 10.55 8.19
N ALA A 61 8.54 10.58 7.72
CA ALA A 61 9.12 11.74 7.03
C ALA A 61 8.43 12.02 5.69
N ALA A 62 8.03 10.99 4.94
CA ALA A 62 7.28 11.14 3.70
C ALA A 62 5.90 11.75 3.93
N ILE A 63 5.17 11.28 4.94
CA ILE A 63 3.85 11.81 5.32
C ILE A 63 3.96 13.29 5.69
N ALA A 64 4.88 13.64 6.59
CA ALA A 64 5.07 15.03 7.03
C ALA A 64 5.38 15.99 5.86
N LYS A 65 6.15 15.51 4.87
CA LYS A 65 6.48 16.31 3.68
C LYS A 65 5.29 16.45 2.73
N LEU A 66 4.51 15.39 2.52
CA LEU A 66 3.31 15.43 1.67
C LEU A 66 2.25 16.37 2.25
N GLU A 67 2.09 16.38 3.57
CA GLU A 67 1.23 17.32 4.30
C GLU A 67 1.72 18.76 4.18
N ALA A 68 3.03 19.00 4.34
CA ALA A 68 3.62 20.33 4.17
C ALA A 68 3.47 20.88 2.74
N LEU A 69 3.45 20.01 1.73
CA LEU A 69 3.24 20.37 0.33
C LEU A 69 1.75 20.51 -0.03
N GLY A 70 0.83 20.18 0.87
CA GLY A 70 -0.61 20.14 0.61
C GLY A 70 -1.01 19.11 -0.44
N ALA A 71 -0.17 18.10 -0.69
CA ALA A 71 -0.35 17.09 -1.73
C ALA A 71 -0.97 15.78 -1.19
N GLY A 72 -1.23 15.70 0.11
CA GLY A 72 -1.87 14.56 0.75
C GLY A 72 -1.96 14.71 2.26
N GLU A 73 -2.62 13.75 2.91
CA GLU A 73 -2.77 13.65 4.37
C GLU A 73 -2.54 12.20 4.82
N GLY A 74 -2.03 12.01 6.04
CA GLY A 74 -1.91 10.69 6.63
C GLY A 74 -3.29 10.05 6.86
N ALA A 75 -3.50 8.84 6.33
CA ALA A 75 -4.74 8.09 6.50
C ALA A 75 -4.50 6.76 7.22
N THR A 76 -5.33 6.45 8.23
CA THR A 76 -5.32 5.13 8.88
C THR A 76 -6.36 4.23 8.23
N THR A 77 -5.91 3.15 7.60
CA THR A 77 -6.79 2.18 6.93
C THR A 77 -6.89 0.88 7.71
N TRP A 78 -8.07 0.28 7.71
CA TRP A 78 -8.31 -1.02 8.36
C TRP A 78 -8.60 -2.09 7.32
N ARG A 79 -8.14 -3.31 7.57
CA ARG A 79 -8.54 -4.49 6.76
C ARG A 79 -9.97 -4.95 7.09
N LEU A 80 -10.51 -4.51 8.23
CA LEU A 80 -11.89 -4.74 8.61
C LEU A 80 -12.81 -4.09 7.58
N ARG A 81 -13.82 -4.84 7.14
CA ARG A 81 -14.85 -4.37 6.22
C ARG A 81 -16.19 -4.32 6.92
N ASP A 82 -17.06 -3.45 6.46
CA ASP A 82 -18.43 -3.38 6.94
C ASP A 82 -19.13 -4.73 6.82
N TRP A 83 -20.00 -4.99 7.78
CA TRP A 83 -20.74 -6.23 7.79
C TRP A 83 -21.89 -6.18 6.79
N GLY A 84 -21.68 -6.80 5.64
CA GLY A 84 -22.74 -7.06 4.67
C GLY A 84 -23.72 -8.10 5.22
N VAL A 85 -24.82 -7.64 5.82
CA VAL A 85 -25.89 -8.51 6.39
C VAL A 85 -26.93 -8.93 5.37
N SER A 86 -27.12 -8.16 4.31
CA SER A 86 -28.16 -8.41 3.30
C SER A 86 -27.89 -9.68 2.48
N ARG A 87 -28.93 -10.48 2.21
CA ARG A 87 -28.86 -11.72 1.42
C ARG A 87 -30.03 -11.81 0.45
N GLN A 88 -29.76 -12.25 -0.78
CA GLN A 88 -30.78 -12.59 -1.78
C GLN A 88 -31.26 -14.04 -1.55
N ARG A 89 -31.93 -14.27 -0.41
CA ARG A 89 -32.49 -15.57 0.00
C ARG A 89 -33.89 -15.38 0.53
N TYR A 90 -34.81 -16.26 0.14
CA TYR A 90 -36.20 -16.23 0.61
C TYR A 90 -36.32 -16.61 2.10
N TRP A 91 -35.55 -17.61 2.55
CA TRP A 91 -35.58 -18.06 3.94
C TRP A 91 -34.61 -17.27 4.81
N GLY A 92 -35.10 -16.20 5.43
CA GLY A 92 -34.35 -15.34 6.35
C GLY A 92 -35.26 -14.28 6.97
N CYS A 93 -34.72 -13.53 7.95
CA CYS A 93 -35.45 -12.41 8.55
C CYS A 93 -35.58 -11.26 7.52
N PRO A 94 -36.79 -10.72 7.25
CA PRO A 94 -36.96 -9.57 6.37
C PRO A 94 -36.21 -8.34 6.89
N ILE A 95 -35.53 -7.62 5.99
CA ILE A 95 -34.88 -6.35 6.33
C ILE A 95 -35.97 -5.28 6.48
N PRO A 96 -36.07 -4.58 7.63
CA PRO A 96 -37.17 -3.64 7.91
C PRO A 96 -36.94 -2.28 7.24
N ILE A 97 -36.84 -2.26 5.91
CA ILE A 97 -36.69 -1.06 5.09
C ILE A 97 -37.76 -1.06 4.00
N VAL A 98 -38.44 0.07 3.81
CA VAL A 98 -39.37 0.30 2.69
C VAL A 98 -38.77 1.35 1.78
N ASN A 99 -38.67 1.06 0.49
CA ASN A 99 -38.26 2.05 -0.51
C ASN A 99 -39.49 2.82 -1.02
N CYS A 100 -39.59 4.10 -0.67
CA CYS A 100 -40.64 4.98 -1.19
C CYS A 100 -40.10 5.80 -2.37
N PRO A 101 -40.72 5.75 -3.56
CA PRO A 101 -40.25 6.48 -4.75
C PRO A 101 -40.39 8.01 -4.65
N ARG A 102 -40.99 8.53 -3.57
CA ARG A 102 -41.05 9.96 -3.27
C ARG A 102 -41.08 10.18 -1.76
N LEU A 103 -40.02 10.79 -1.23
CA LEU A 103 -40.08 11.54 0.03
C LEU A 103 -40.33 13.01 -0.33
N ARG A 104 -40.99 13.74 0.57
CA ARG A 104 -41.17 15.21 0.46
C ARG A 104 -39.87 15.93 0.16
#